data_AF-A0A3E1IXE0-F1
#
_entry.id   AF-A0A3E1IXE0-F1
#
_cell.length_a   1.000
_cell.length_b   1.000
_cell.length_c   1.000
_cell.angle_alpha   90.00
_cell.angle_beta   90.00
_cell.angle_gamma   90.00
#
_symmetry.space_group_name_H-M   'P 1'
#
loop_
_entity.id
_entity.type
_entity.pdbx_description
1 polymer ?
#
loop_
_entity_poly.entity_id
_entity_poly.type
_entity_poly.pdbx_seq_one_letter_code
_entity_poly.pdbx_strand_id
1 'polypeptide(L)' 'MSEKRRDNKGRILKTGESQRKDGRYLYKYIDSFGEPQFVYSWKLVATDRVPAGECRIDVKGLIGGCIFALM' A
#
# COMPACT_ATOMS: atom_id res chain seq x y z
N MET A 1 2.76 24.16 -6.63
CA MET A 1 1.71 23.21 -6.21
C MET A 1 2.18 21.81 -6.52
N SER A 2 2.58 21.03 -5.52
CA SER A 2 3.00 19.63 -5.72
C SER A 2 1.75 18.81 -6.04
N GLU A 3 1.65 18.35 -7.28
CA GLU A 3 0.52 17.54 -7.74
C GLU A 3 0.46 16.24 -6.93
N LYS A 4 -0.57 16.13 -6.09
CA LYS A 4 -0.79 14.93 -5.27
C LYS A 4 -1.29 13.82 -6.19
N ARG A 5 -0.62 12.66 -6.15
CA ARG A 5 -1.04 11.47 -6.89
C ARG A 5 -2.41 11.00 -6.38
N ARG A 6 -3.35 10.78 -7.30
CA ARG A 6 -4.70 10.28 -7.00
C ARG A 6 -4.90 8.92 -7.65
N ASP A 7 -5.68 8.07 -7.00
CA ASP A 7 -6.18 6.82 -7.61
C ASP A 7 -7.43 7.09 -8.46
N ASN A 8 -7.90 6.06 -9.17
CA ASN A 8 -9.14 6.14 -9.97
C ASN A 8 -10.40 6.40 -9.13
N LYS A 9 -10.32 6.28 -7.81
CA LYS A 9 -11.42 6.52 -6.86
C LYS A 9 -11.34 7.91 -6.20
N GLY A 10 -10.38 8.74 -6.61
CA GLY A 10 -10.17 10.09 -6.05
C GLY A 10 -9.50 10.13 -4.67
N ARG A 11 -9.01 9.00 -4.16
CA ARG A 11 -8.21 8.94 -2.91
C ARG A 11 -6.79 9.43 -3.20
N ILE A 12 -6.21 10.12 -2.22
CA ILE A 12 -4.83 10.60 -2.30
C ILE A 12 -3.89 9.44 -1.93
N LEU A 13 -3.00 9.09 -2.84
CA LEU A 13 -1.95 8.09 -2.60
C LEU A 13 -0.78 8.76 -1.88
N LYS A 14 -0.21 8.06 -0.89
CA LYS A 14 1.01 8.49 -0.19
C LYS A 14 2.25 8.15 -1.02
N THR A 15 3.40 8.69 -0.62
CA THR A 15 4.70 8.37 -1.22
C THR A 15 4.96 6.86 -1.15
N GLY A 16 5.41 6.27 -2.27
CA GLY A 16 5.62 4.82 -2.38
C GLY A 16 4.37 4.03 -2.78
N GLU A 17 3.16 4.59 -2.63
CA GLU A 17 1.91 3.95 -3.05
C GLU A 17 1.60 4.26 -4.53
N SER A 18 1.24 3.24 -5.30
CA SER A 18 0.82 3.36 -6.70
C SER A 18 -0.31 2.38 -7.01
N GLN A 19 -1.20 2.75 -7.92
CA GLN A 19 -2.25 1.87 -8.42
C GLN A 19 -1.82 1.27 -9.76
N ARG A 20 -1.91 -0.06 -9.90
CA ARG A 20 -1.68 -0.75 -11.17
C ARG A 20 -2.94 -0.72 -12.04
N LYS A 21 -2.76 -0.98 -13.33
CA LYS A 21 -3.85 -1.12 -14.32
C LYS A 21 -4.86 -2.21 -13.92
N ASP A 22 -4.39 -3.26 -13.23
CA ASP A 22 -5.23 -4.36 -12.72
C ASP A 22 -6.15 -3.96 -11.54
N GLY A 23 -5.98 -2.75 -10.99
CA GLY A 23 -6.71 -2.29 -9.79
C GLY A 23 -6.06 -2.67 -8.46
N ARG A 24 -4.99 -3.46 -8.47
CA ARG A 24 -4.15 -3.74 -7.29
C ARG A 24 -3.32 -2.51 -6.90
N TYR A 25 -3.11 -2.34 -5.60
CA TYR A 25 -2.18 -1.38 -5.06
C TYR A 25 -0.79 -2.00 -4.93
N LEU A 26 0.20 -1.18 -5.27
CA LEU A 26 1.61 -1.45 -5.12
C LEU A 26 2.17 -0.49 -4.09
N TYR A 27 2.98 -0.99 -3.18
CA TYR A 27 3.83 -0.18 -2.33
C TYR A 27 5.28 -0.53 -2.55
N LYS A 28 6.06 0.47 -2.92
CA LYS A 28 7.51 0.38 -3.01
C LYS A 28 8.11 1.03 -1.77
N TYR A 29 8.94 0.29 -1.05
CA TYR A 29 9.80 0.82 0.00
C TYR A 29 11.24 0.40 -0.20
N ILE A 30 12.13 1.10 0.48
CA ILE A 30 13.53 0.73 0.62
C ILE A 30 13.62 0.05 1.98
N ASP A 31 14.09 -1.18 2.00
CA ASP A 31 14.34 -1.89 3.25
C ASP A 31 15.55 -1.28 3.99
N SER A 32 15.76 -1.66 5.24
CA SER A 32 16.89 -1.20 6.06
C SER A 32 18.25 -1.50 5.43
N PHE A 33 18.30 -2.52 4.57
CA PHE A 33 19.47 -2.92 3.79
C PHE A 33 19.68 -2.10 2.50
N GLY A 34 18.80 -1.14 2.21
CA GLY A 34 18.87 -0.33 0.99
C GLY A 34 18.26 -1.01 -0.24
N GLU A 35 17.71 -2.22 -0.09
CA GLU A 35 17.12 -2.96 -1.19
C GLU A 35 15.66 -2.52 -1.45
N PRO A 36 15.27 -2.31 -2.72
CA PRO A 36 13.91 -1.92 -3.05
C PRO A 36 12.96 -3.12 -2.97
N GLN A 37 12.00 -3.07 -2.05
CA GLN A 37 10.97 -4.08 -1.90
C GLN A 37 9.60 -3.63 -2.41
N PHE A 38 8.85 -4.60 -2.92
CA PHE A 38 7.56 -4.38 -3.56
C PHE A 38 6.47 -5.22 -2.90
N VAL A 39 5.48 -4.56 -2.32
CA VAL A 39 4.31 -5.20 -1.70
C VAL A 39 3.09 -4.94 -2.56
N TYR A 40 2.32 -6.00 -2.81
CA TYR A 40 1.10 -5.95 -3.60
C TYR A 40 -0.10 -6.25 -2.71
N SER A 41 -1.16 -5.46 -2.80
CA SER A 41 -2.43 -5.77 -2.14
C SER A 41 -3.62 -5.27 -2.95
N TRP A 42 -4.75 -5.95 -2.80
CA TRP A 42 -6.03 -5.52 -3.34
C TRP A 42 -6.62 -4.32 -2.58
N LYS A 43 -6.13 -4.06 -1.36
CA LYS A 43 -6.70 -3.08 -0.43
C LYS A 43 -5.67 -2.02 -0.10
N LEU A 44 -6.10 -0.77 -0.18
CA LEU A 44 -5.29 0.38 0.23
C LEU A 44 -5.45 0.67 1.73
N VAL A 45 -6.63 0.38 2.30
CA VAL A 45 -6.98 0.64 3.70
C VAL A 45 -7.68 -0.59 4.28
N ALA A 46 -7.40 -0.91 5.54
CA ALA A 46 -8.02 -2.01 6.28
C ALA A 46 -9.57 -1.99 6.27
N THR A 47 -10.17 -0.82 6.13
CA THR A 47 -11.64 -0.61 6.12
C THR A 47 -12.35 -1.11 4.87
N ASP A 48 -11.62 -1.40 3.78
CA ASP A 48 -12.24 -1.92 2.55
C ASP A 48 -12.72 -3.37 2.77
N ARG A 49 -13.92 -3.75 2.28
CA ARG A 49 -14.45 -5.12 2.40
C ARG A 49 -13.80 -6.04 1.35
N VAL A 50 -13.41 -7.26 1.72
CA VAL A 50 -12.93 -8.31 0.78
C VAL A 50 -13.98 -9.42 0.74
N PRO A 51 -14.24 -10.03 -0.43
CA PRO A 51 -14.92 -11.32 -0.49
C PRO A 51 -14.18 -12.37 0.37
N ALA A 52 -14.92 -13.31 0.94
CA ALA A 52 -14.36 -14.34 1.80
C ALA A 52 -13.47 -15.30 0.98
N GLY A 53 -12.16 -15.30 1.23
CA GLY A 53 -11.22 -16.20 0.54
C GLY A 53 -9.85 -15.56 0.27
N GLU A 54 -9.79 -14.25 0.07
CA GLU A 54 -8.53 -13.53 -0.20
C GLU A 54 -7.88 -12.92 1.04
N CYS A 55 -6.54 -12.86 1.02
CA CYS A 55 -5.70 -12.31 2.08
C CYS A 55 -6.18 -10.91 2.52
N ARG A 56 -6.60 -10.81 3.78
CA ARG A 56 -7.21 -9.63 4.41
C ARG A 56 -6.25 -8.44 4.60
N ILE A 57 -4.99 -8.57 4.19
CA ILE A 57 -3.88 -7.67 4.51
C ILE A 57 -3.84 -6.48 3.54
N ASP A 58 -4.03 -5.29 4.08
CA ASP A 58 -3.92 -4.03 3.34
C ASP A 58 -2.47 -3.51 3.29
N VAL A 59 -2.18 -2.72 2.25
CA VAL A 59 -0.85 -2.08 2.07
C VAL A 59 -0.43 -1.34 3.33
N LYS A 60 -1.31 -0.56 3.95
CA LYS A 60 -0.98 0.28 5.10
C LYS A 60 -0.71 -0.55 6.37
N GLY A 61 -1.46 -1.63 6.59
CA GLY A 61 -1.27 -2.55 7.70
C GLY A 61 0.08 -3.29 7.63
N LEU A 62 0.53 -3.66 6.43
CA LEU A 62 1.83 -4.31 6.23
C LEU A 62 3.02 -3.38 6.55
N ILE A 63 2.87 -2.08 6.31
CA ILE A 63 3.92 -1.09 6.56
C ILE A 63 3.92 -0.66 8.03
N GLY A 64 2.72 -0.46 8.61
CA GLY A 64 2.56 -0.02 9.99
C GLY A 64 2.94 -1.08 11.04
N GLY A 65 2.82 -2.37 10.71
CA GLY A 65 3.13 -3.46 11.63
C GLY A 65 4.62 -3.77 11.80
N CYS A 66 5.46 -3.52 10.79
CA CYS A 66 6.89 -3.87 10.87
C CYS A 66 7.78 -2.70 11.34
N ILE A 67 7.40 -1.44 11.12
CA ILE A 67 8.23 -0.29 11.50
C ILE A 67 8.02 0.11 12.98
N PHE A 68 6.85 -0.14 13.58
CA PHE A 68 6.58 0.19 14.99
C PHE A 68 6.96 -0.89 16.00
N ALA A 69 7.50 -2.02 15.57
CA ALA A 69 7.97 -3.09 16.45
C ALA A 69 9.48 -3.02 16.78
N LEU A 70 10.18 -2.00 16.29
CA LEU A 70 11.62 -1.78 16.47
C LEU A 70 11.96 -0.41 17.10
N MET A 71 10.99 0.26 17.71
CA MET A 71 11.21 1.49 18.50
C MET A 71 10.62 1.34 19.89
#